data_AF-A0A941LN52-F1
#
_entry.id   AF-A0A941LN52-F1
#
_cell.length_a   1.000
_cell.length_b   1.000
_cell.length_c   1.000
_cell.angle_alpha   90.00
_cell.angle_beta   90.00
_cell.angle_gamma   90.00
#
_symmetry.space_group_name_H-M   'P 1'
#
loop_
_entity.id
_entity.type
_entity.pdbx_description
1 polymer ?
#
loop_
_entity_poly.entity_id
_entity_poly.type
_entity_poly.pdbx_seq_one_letter_code
_entity_poly.pdbx_strand_id
1 'polypeptide(L)'
;MIMTRSYHLLLGVVLLILTACAAADPSLDTNISPYNTRTAMLSWDPNPGADLAGYKIYLTTASGSYGTPIATTSTDTTSYTVTGLAPNTAYFFVVTAFTTDGTESTFSNEASTIIS
;
A
#
# COMPACT_ATOMS: atom_id res chain seq x y z
N MET A 1 22.02 -13.90 -36.73
CA MET A 1 21.42 -12.61 -36.35
C MET A 1 20.76 -12.83 -35.00
N ILE A 2 21.50 -12.70 -33.89
CA ILE A 2 21.48 -11.54 -32.96
C ILE A 2 20.07 -11.37 -32.35
N MET A 3 19.78 -11.40 -31.04
CA MET A 3 20.57 -11.38 -29.79
C MET A 3 19.67 -11.88 -28.64
N THR A 4 20.27 -12.52 -27.65
CA THR A 4 19.68 -12.93 -26.36
C THR A 4 19.38 -11.71 -25.47
N ARG A 5 18.29 -11.73 -24.70
CA ARG A 5 18.20 -10.99 -23.43
C ARG A 5 17.62 -11.85 -22.32
N SER A 6 18.49 -12.16 -21.36
CA SER A 6 18.22 -12.83 -20.09
C SER A 6 17.53 -11.90 -19.11
N TYR A 7 16.53 -12.39 -18.39
CA TYR A 7 16.20 -11.92 -17.02
C TYR A 7 15.74 -13.13 -16.19
N HIS A 8 16.34 -13.23 -15.00
CA HIS A 8 16.33 -14.39 -14.10
C HIS A 8 15.10 -14.40 -13.18
N LEU A 9 14.63 -15.62 -12.89
CA LEU A 9 13.74 -16.11 -11.81
C LEU A 9 13.27 -15.11 -10.74
N LEU A 10 11.97 -15.10 -10.44
CA LEU A 10 11.45 -15.29 -9.07
C LEU A 10 9.97 -15.71 -9.11
N LEU A 11 9.61 -16.66 -8.23
CA LEU A 11 8.34 -17.38 -8.15
C LEU A 11 7.13 -16.45 -8.18
N GLY A 12 6.31 -16.55 -9.23
CA GLY A 12 4.94 -16.03 -9.25
C GLY A 12 4.00 -17.17 -9.58
N VAL A 13 3.00 -17.40 -8.72
CA VAL A 13 1.65 -17.95 -8.97
C VAL A 13 1.18 -18.72 -7.73
N VAL A 14 0.29 -18.11 -6.95
CA VAL A 14 -0.92 -18.81 -6.48
C VAL A 14 -2.08 -17.87 -6.79
N LEU A 15 -2.92 -18.30 -7.73
CA LEU A 15 -4.14 -17.67 -8.18
C LEU A 15 -5.27 -17.97 -7.18
N LEU A 16 -5.92 -16.94 -6.62
CA LEU A 16 -7.21 -17.06 -5.95
C LEU A 16 -8.14 -16.00 -6.56
N ILE A 17 -9.03 -16.48 -7.42
CA ILE A 17 -10.14 -15.73 -8.01
C ILE A 17 -11.16 -15.36 -6.92
N LEU A 18 -11.32 -14.07 -6.65
CA LEU A 18 -12.53 -13.55 -6.02
C LEU A 18 -13.09 -12.47 -6.94
N THR A 19 -14.27 -12.74 -7.51
CA THR A 19 -14.97 -11.76 -8.33
C THR A 19 -15.53 -10.68 -7.41
N ALA A 20 -14.76 -9.61 -7.21
CA ALA A 20 -15.26 -8.32 -6.73
C ALA A 20 -15.31 -7.37 -7.92
N CYS A 21 -16.42 -6.67 -8.09
CA CYS A 21 -16.63 -5.68 -9.16
C CYS A 21 -15.43 -4.72 -9.21
N ALA A 22 -14.79 -4.63 -10.37
CA ALA A 22 -13.44 -4.09 -10.53
C ALA A 22 -13.32 -2.59 -10.15
N ALA A 23 -13.04 -2.33 -8.88
CA ALA A 23 -12.24 -1.19 -8.45
C ALA A 23 -10.83 -1.73 -8.26
N ALA A 24 -9.89 -1.40 -9.16
CA ALA A 24 -8.52 -1.87 -9.05
C ALA A 24 -7.95 -1.47 -7.69
N ASP A 25 -7.49 -2.44 -6.89
CA ASP A 25 -6.88 -2.16 -5.58
C ASP A 25 -5.73 -1.14 -5.75
N PRO A 26 -5.57 -0.17 -4.82
CA PRO A 26 -4.45 0.77 -4.89
C PRO A 26 -3.13 0.01 -4.75
N SER A 27 -2.28 0.04 -5.77
CA SER A 27 -0.90 -0.47 -5.70
C SER A 27 -0.01 0.52 -4.97
N LEU A 28 0.70 0.08 -3.93
CA LEU A 28 1.65 0.93 -3.19
C LEU A 28 3.01 0.95 -3.89
N ASP A 29 3.49 2.15 -4.25
CA ASP A 29 4.87 2.40 -4.65
C ASP A 29 5.66 2.97 -3.45
N THR A 30 6.79 2.35 -3.15
CA THR A 30 7.60 2.64 -1.96
C THR A 30 8.79 3.51 -2.32
N ASN A 31 8.56 4.79 -2.63
CA ASN A 31 9.63 5.77 -2.75
C ASN A 31 10.05 6.29 -1.36
N ILE A 32 10.82 5.49 -0.62
CA ILE A 32 11.28 5.81 0.74
C ILE A 32 12.64 6.53 0.67
N SER A 33 12.67 7.83 0.96
CA SER A 33 13.92 8.61 1.09
C SER A 33 14.47 8.50 2.52
N PRO A 34 15.66 7.89 2.76
CA PRO A 34 16.19 7.68 4.10
C PRO A 34 17.03 8.87 4.54
N TYR A 35 16.46 9.81 5.29
CA TYR A 35 17.25 10.87 5.94
C TYR A 35 16.70 11.20 7.32
N ASN A 36 17.11 10.48 8.37
CA ASN A 36 17.02 10.91 9.79
C ASN A 36 15.66 11.40 10.31
N THR A 37 14.57 11.09 9.62
CA THR A 37 13.24 11.54 10.01
C THR A 37 12.49 10.33 10.55
N ARG A 38 11.88 10.49 11.73
CA ARG A 38 10.98 9.54 12.37
C ARG A 38 9.68 9.40 11.55
N THR A 39 9.81 9.16 10.25
CA THR A 39 8.75 9.32 9.26
C THR A 39 8.91 8.32 8.13
N ALA A 40 7.80 7.92 7.53
CA ALA A 40 7.77 7.15 6.29
C ALA A 40 6.77 7.80 5.33
N MET A 41 7.14 7.95 4.06
CA MET A 41 6.24 8.45 3.02
C MET A 41 5.71 7.29 2.20
N LEU A 42 4.39 7.16 2.15
CA LEU A 42 3.67 6.16 1.36
C LEU A 42 3.14 6.84 0.11
N SER A 43 3.13 6.12 -1.01
CA SER A 43 2.48 6.56 -2.24
C SER A 43 1.79 5.37 -2.88
N TRP A 44 0.61 5.58 -3.44
CA TRP A 44 -0.16 4.53 -4.09
C TRP A 44 -0.79 5.02 -5.39
N ASP A 45 -1.09 4.08 -6.27
CA ASP A 45 -1.81 4.35 -7.50
C ASP A 45 -3.28 4.71 -7.21
N PRO A 46 -3.83 5.72 -7.90
CA PRO A 46 -5.23 6.10 -7.74
C PRO A 46 -6.17 4.99 -8.23
N ASN A 47 -7.23 4.75 -7.47
CA ASN A 47 -8.31 3.85 -7.86
C ASN A 47 -9.33 4.62 -8.74
N PRO A 48 -9.63 4.17 -9.98
CA PRO A 48 -10.53 4.87 -10.89
C PRO A 48 -12.03 4.65 -10.61
N GLY A 49 -12.39 3.98 -9.51
CA GLY A 49 -13.77 3.67 -9.15
C GLY A 49 -14.64 4.93 -9.02
N ALA A 50 -15.76 4.96 -9.73
CA ALA A 50 -16.68 6.10 -9.73
C ALA A 50 -17.31 6.38 -8.34
N ASP A 51 -17.46 5.33 -7.53
CA ASP A 51 -18.02 5.41 -6.19
C ASP A 51 -16.95 5.60 -5.10
N LEU A 52 -15.68 5.78 -5.47
CA LEU A 52 -14.59 5.99 -4.52
C LEU A 52 -14.87 7.21 -3.64
N ALA A 53 -14.75 7.04 -2.33
CA ALA A 53 -14.86 8.10 -1.35
C ALA A 53 -13.50 8.47 -0.73
N GLY A 54 -12.53 7.56 -0.77
CA GLY A 54 -11.17 7.84 -0.34
C GLY A 54 -10.37 6.59 0.02
N TYR A 55 -9.32 6.80 0.81
CA TYR A 55 -8.41 5.73 1.24
C TYR A 55 -8.23 5.70 2.75
N LYS A 56 -8.06 4.51 3.30
CA LYS A 56 -7.65 4.29 4.70
C LYS A 56 -6.24 3.72 4.72
N ILE A 57 -5.41 4.29 5.59
CA ILE A 57 -4.01 3.93 5.74
C ILE A 57 -3.85 3.17 7.04
N TYR A 58 -3.20 2.01 6.97
CA TYR A 58 -2.94 1.16 8.11
C TYR A 58 -1.44 1.07 8.38
N LEU A 59 -1.09 0.98 9.66
CA LEU A 59 0.28 0.86 10.15
C LEU A 59 0.32 -0.16 11.28
N THR A 60 1.25 -1.10 11.19
CA THR A 60 1.48 -2.09 12.24
C THR A 60 2.97 -2.41 12.35
N THR A 61 3.37 -2.99 13.48
CA THR A 61 4.70 -3.60 13.66
C THR A 61 4.66 -5.13 13.48
N ALA A 62 3.48 -5.68 13.20
CA ALA A 62 3.25 -7.10 12.98
C ALA A 62 2.63 -7.34 11.59
N SER A 63 3.39 -7.96 10.69
CA SER A 63 2.95 -8.28 9.33
C SER A 63 1.66 -9.10 9.33
N GLY A 64 0.78 -8.82 8.37
CA GLY A 64 -0.47 -9.54 8.17
C GLY A 64 -1.59 -9.25 9.19
N SER A 65 -1.37 -8.34 10.15
CA SER A 65 -2.39 -7.90 11.10
C SER A 65 -2.37 -6.38 11.28
N TYR A 66 -3.30 -5.72 10.60
CA TYR A 66 -3.23 -4.27 10.34
C TYR A 66 -4.13 -3.42 11.27
N GLY A 67 -5.03 -4.05 12.04
CA GLY A 67 -5.83 -3.37 13.06
C GLY A 67 -6.73 -2.25 12.52
N THR A 68 -6.75 -1.11 13.22
CA THR A 68 -7.52 0.08 12.82
C THR A 68 -6.66 1.03 11.97
N PRO A 69 -7.27 1.77 11.03
CA PRO A 69 -6.51 2.72 10.22
C PRO A 69 -5.96 3.86 11.08
N ILE A 70 -4.75 4.31 10.76
CA ILE A 70 -4.12 5.48 11.38
C ILE A 70 -4.55 6.79 10.73
N ALA A 71 -5.07 6.72 9.50
CA ALA A 71 -5.53 7.88 8.75
C ALA A 71 -6.60 7.50 7.73
N THR A 72 -7.41 8.48 7.36
CA THR A 72 -8.37 8.42 6.26
C THR A 72 -8.19 9.67 5.40
N THR A 73 -8.15 9.49 4.08
CA THR A 73 -7.86 10.55 3.11
C THR A 73 -8.94 10.61 2.04
N SER A 74 -9.01 11.72 1.31
CA SER A 74 -9.94 11.90 0.20
C SER A 74 -9.52 11.11 -1.05
N THR A 75 -10.43 11.02 -2.02
CA THR A 75 -10.24 10.38 -3.33
C THR A 75 -9.01 10.85 -4.10
N ASP A 76 -8.65 12.13 -3.96
CA ASP A 76 -7.57 12.76 -4.72
C ASP A 76 -6.20 12.58 -4.06
N THR A 77 -6.16 11.97 -2.87
CA THR A 77 -4.91 11.75 -2.13
C THR A 77 -4.31 10.41 -2.50
N THR A 78 -3.10 10.44 -3.05
CA THR A 78 -2.31 9.25 -3.44
C THR A 78 -1.00 9.11 -2.68
N SER A 79 -0.82 9.90 -1.62
CA SER A 79 0.37 9.82 -0.77
C SER A 79 0.07 10.23 0.68
N TYR A 80 0.83 9.66 1.62
CA TYR A 80 0.70 9.99 3.04
C TYR A 80 2.03 9.86 3.77
N THR A 81 2.39 10.89 4.55
CA THR A 81 3.58 10.87 5.40
C THR A 81 3.20 10.51 6.83
N VAL A 82 3.60 9.31 7.25
CA VAL A 82 3.52 8.88 8.65
C VAL A 82 4.66 9.54 9.41
N THR A 83 4.38 10.03 10.62
CA THR A 83 5.38 10.68 11.49
C THR A 83 5.38 10.06 12.89
N GLY A 84 6.41 10.36 13.69
CA GLY A 84 6.53 9.89 15.07
C GLY A 84 7.03 8.45 15.22
N LEU A 85 7.51 7.81 14.15
CA LEU A 85 7.98 6.44 14.15
C LEU A 85 9.21 6.25 15.05
N ALA A 86 9.34 5.06 15.63
CA ALA A 86 10.48 4.70 16.47
C ALA A 86 11.65 4.19 15.61
N PRO A 87 12.90 4.62 15.88
CA PRO A 87 14.06 4.09 15.18
C PRO A 87 14.28 2.61 15.53
N ASN A 88 15.00 1.91 14.66
CA ASN A 88 15.27 0.48 14.70
C ASN A 88 14.00 -0.39 14.82
N THR A 89 12.86 0.11 14.33
CA THR A 89 11.57 -0.59 14.37
C THR A 89 11.11 -0.89 12.96
N ALA A 90 10.73 -2.15 12.73
CA ALA A 90 10.08 -2.59 11.50
C ALA A 90 8.61 -2.19 11.51
N TYR A 91 8.16 -1.56 10.43
CA TYR A 91 6.77 -1.17 10.23
C TYR A 91 6.25 -1.76 8.91
N PHE A 92 4.98 -2.14 8.93
CA PHE A 92 4.24 -2.66 7.80
C PHE A 92 3.03 -1.78 7.53
N PHE A 93 2.77 -1.54 6.25
CA PHE A 93 1.80 -0.58 5.76
C PHE A 93 0.94 -1.24 4.69
N VAL A 94 -0.37 -1.01 4.79
CA VAL A 94 -1.33 -1.33 3.73
C VAL A 94 -2.31 -0.18 3.58
N VAL A 95 -2.90 -0.08 2.40
CA VAL A 95 -3.94 0.90 2.09
C VAL A 95 -5.16 0.16 1.57
N THR A 96 -6.34 0.64 1.93
CA THR A 96 -7.60 0.22 1.33
C THR A 96 -8.27 1.42 0.69
N ALA A 97 -9.06 1.17 -0.35
CA ALA A 97 -10.03 2.11 -0.86
C ALA A 97 -11.36 1.90 -0.14
N PHE A 98 -12.15 2.96 0.04
CA PHE A 98 -13.54 2.84 0.47
C PHE A 98 -14.45 3.67 -0.41
N THR A 99 -15.68 3.19 -0.59
CA THR A 99 -16.70 3.81 -1.43
C THR A 99 -17.65 4.68 -0.61
N THR A 100 -18.48 5.47 -1.30
CA THR A 100 -19.42 6.44 -0.68
C THR A 100 -20.49 5.80 0.21
N ASP A 101 -20.81 4.53 -0.01
CA ASP A 101 -21.69 3.69 0.83
C ASP A 101 -20.96 3.11 2.06
N GLY A 102 -19.65 3.35 2.18
CA GLY A 102 -18.80 2.87 3.27
C GLY A 102 -18.22 1.48 3.06
N THR A 103 -18.44 0.85 1.90
CA THR A 103 -17.81 -0.45 1.56
C THR A 103 -16.30 -0.26 1.40
N GLU A 104 -15.52 -1.15 2.01
CA GLU A 104 -14.06 -1.09 1.98
C GLU A 104 -13.49 -2.22 1.13
N SER A 105 -12.43 -1.93 0.37
CA SER A 105 -11.73 -2.91 -0.45
C SER A 105 -10.91 -3.88 0.41
N THR A 106 -10.34 -4.88 -0.24
CA THR A 106 -9.22 -5.64 0.32
C THR A 106 -8.00 -4.75 0.55
N PHE A 107 -7.10 -5.20 1.43
CA PHE A 107 -5.80 -4.56 1.63
C PHE A 107 -4.97 -4.61 0.34
N SER A 108 -4.24 -3.52 0.07
CA SER A 108 -3.18 -3.47 -0.94
C SER A 108 -2.07 -4.51 -0.67
N ASN A 109 -1.06 -4.54 -1.53
CA ASN A 109 0.20 -5.18 -1.18
C ASN A 109 0.76 -4.59 0.12
N GLU A 110 1.39 -5.42 0.95
CA GLU A 110 2.06 -4.96 2.16
C GLU A 110 3.39 -4.30 1.77
N ALA A 111 3.58 -3.06 2.20
CA ALA A 111 4.87 -2.37 2.17
C ALA A 111 5.53 -2.48 3.55
N SER A 112 6.85 -2.65 3.59
CA SER A 112 7.60 -2.74 4.86
C SER A 112 8.85 -1.87 4.84
N THR A 113 9.18 -1.25 5.97
CA THR A 113 10.46 -0.56 6.14
C THR A 113 10.96 -0.61 7.58
N ILE A 114 12.27 -0.46 7.76
CA ILE A 114 12.91 -0.28 9.07
C ILE A 114 13.31 1.19 9.16
N ILE A 115 12.80 1.89 10.17
CA ILE A 115 13.23 3.26 10.45
C ILE A 115 14.61 3.20 11.10
N SER A 116 15.59 3.90 10.54
CA SER A 116 16.96 3.97 11.09
C SER A 116 17.18 5.24 11.90
#